data_AF-A0AAI9CJS9-F1
#
_entry.id   AF-A0AAI9CJS9-F1
#
_cell.length_a   1.000
_cell.length_b   1.000
_cell.length_c   1.000
_cell.angle_alpha   90.00
_cell.angle_beta   90.00
_cell.angle_gamma   90.00
#
_symmetry.space_group_name_H-M   'P 1'
#
loop_
_entity.id
_entity.type
_entity.pdbx_description
1 polymer ?
#
loop_
_entity_poly.entity_id
_entity_poly.type
_entity_poly.pdbx_seq_one_letter_code
_entity_poly.pdbx_strand_id
1 'polypeptide(L)'
;MRCWALVGLLAFAASAGAAPSLSCQLQSGQFKVGGGGKPKVSEFIWSTGHGSAIPTGPVRTSIGRIDPVEGRDYKRAIKLDGKPVLLPPEAHSVIGFGKVYDFKDAIALAYLGEREEDSSARPSQIVIVINKAGSVIDSEVLPGAATNPGSHCLLID
;
A
#
# COMPACT_ATOMS: atom_id res chain seq x y z
N MET A 1 -1.42 -60.36 -20.76
CA MET A 1 -2.52 -59.39 -20.75
C MET A 1 -2.80 -58.98 -19.30
N ARG A 2 -2.80 -57.66 -19.02
CA ARG A 2 -3.53 -56.90 -17.97
C ARG A 2 -3.11 -57.13 -16.49
N CYS A 3 -2.32 -56.21 -15.91
CA CYS A 3 -2.67 -55.03 -15.07
C CYS A 3 -3.05 -55.40 -13.62
N TRP A 4 -2.17 -55.32 -12.62
CA TRP A 4 -1.75 -54.16 -11.78
C TRP A 4 -2.89 -53.32 -11.17
N ALA A 5 -3.00 -53.36 -9.84
CA ALA A 5 -3.74 -52.38 -9.02
C ALA A 5 -3.11 -52.30 -7.61
N LEU A 6 -2.21 -51.35 -7.41
CA LEU A 6 -1.80 -50.86 -6.09
C LEU A 6 -2.37 -49.44 -5.98
N VAL A 7 -3.43 -49.28 -5.19
CA VAL A 7 -4.08 -48.00 -4.91
C VAL A 7 -3.25 -47.29 -3.84
N GLY A 8 -2.37 -46.39 -4.27
CA GLY A 8 -1.67 -45.45 -3.39
C GLY A 8 -2.56 -44.24 -3.14
N LEU A 9 -2.97 -44.04 -1.89
CA LEU A 9 -3.67 -42.85 -1.41
C LEU A 9 -2.73 -41.64 -1.50
N LEU A 10 -2.90 -40.78 -2.51
CA LEU A 10 -2.22 -39.50 -2.60
C LEU A 10 -2.96 -38.48 -1.74
N ALA A 11 -2.36 -38.11 -0.61
CA ALA A 11 -2.78 -36.98 0.20
C ALA A 11 -2.57 -35.68 -0.60
N PHE A 12 -3.66 -35.02 -0.97
CA PHE A 12 -3.62 -33.65 -1.47
C PHE A 12 -3.32 -32.73 -0.29
N ALA A 13 -2.04 -32.39 -0.11
CA ALA A 13 -1.67 -31.21 0.64
C ALA A 13 -2.17 -30.00 -0.17
N ALA A 14 -3.36 -29.48 0.18
CA ALA A 14 -3.80 -28.19 -0.28
C ALA A 14 -2.89 -27.14 0.38
N SER A 15 -1.75 -26.85 -0.26
CA SER A 15 -1.03 -25.62 -0.01
C SER A 15 -1.96 -24.49 -0.42
N ALA A 16 -2.66 -23.91 0.57
CA ALA A 16 -3.28 -22.62 0.43
C ALA A 16 -2.16 -21.64 0.11
N GLY A 17 -1.94 -21.38 -1.19
CA GLY A 17 -1.03 -20.34 -1.64
C GLY A 17 -1.47 -19.04 -1.00
N ALA A 18 -0.57 -18.43 -0.24
CA ALA A 18 -0.76 -17.06 0.22
C ALA A 18 -1.09 -16.21 -1.00
N ALA A 19 -2.16 -15.41 -0.93
CA ALA A 19 -2.54 -14.51 -1.99
C ALA A 19 -1.32 -13.64 -2.40
N PRO A 20 -1.15 -13.36 -3.70
CA PRO A 20 -0.01 -12.60 -4.21
C PRO A 20 0.11 -11.25 -3.49
N SER A 21 1.35 -10.77 -3.30
CA SER A 21 1.60 -9.47 -2.71
C SER A 21 1.15 -8.37 -3.67
N LEU A 22 0.22 -7.53 -3.23
CA LEU A 22 -0.24 -6.36 -3.96
C LEU A 22 0.93 -5.36 -4.03
N SER A 23 1.56 -5.23 -5.20
CA SER A 23 2.89 -4.61 -5.29
C SER A 23 2.84 -3.11 -5.59
N CYS A 24 3.07 -2.25 -4.58
CA CYS A 24 3.41 -0.85 -4.85
C CYS A 24 4.88 -0.66 -5.26
N GLN A 25 5.15 0.17 -6.26
CA GLN A 25 6.49 0.46 -6.79
C GLN A 25 6.63 1.96 -7.07
N LEU A 26 7.68 2.61 -6.55
CA LEU A 26 8.06 3.96 -6.98
C LEU A 26 9.25 3.89 -7.92
N GLN A 27 9.21 4.66 -9.00
CA GLN A 27 10.36 4.77 -9.90
C GLN A 27 11.47 5.58 -9.24
N SER A 28 12.71 5.15 -9.42
CA SER A 28 13.87 5.90 -8.92
C SER A 28 13.89 7.30 -9.56
N GLY A 29 14.01 8.34 -8.73
CA GLY A 29 14.01 9.73 -9.18
C GLY A 29 12.63 10.34 -9.40
N GLN A 30 11.54 9.58 -9.22
CA GLN A 30 10.16 10.11 -9.29
C GLN A 30 9.93 11.21 -8.25
N PHE A 31 10.53 11.06 -7.06
CA PHE A 31 10.53 12.08 -6.02
C PHE A 31 11.97 12.46 -5.66
N LYS A 32 12.26 13.77 -5.65
CA LYS A 32 13.56 14.32 -5.24
C LYS A 32 13.62 14.47 -3.73
N VAL A 33 13.54 13.35 -3.01
CA VAL A 33 13.75 13.35 -1.56
C VAL A 33 15.26 13.33 -1.31
N GLY A 34 15.75 14.25 -0.47
CA GLY A 34 17.18 14.47 -0.23
C GLY A 34 17.86 13.27 0.43
N GLY A 35 18.26 12.28 -0.37
CA GLY A 35 18.99 11.10 0.08
C GLY A 35 19.43 10.29 -1.13
N GLY A 36 20.71 10.34 -1.46
CA GLY A 36 21.29 9.64 -2.63
C GLY A 36 21.37 8.11 -2.50
N GLY A 37 20.41 7.46 -1.84
CA GLY A 37 20.38 6.03 -1.58
C GLY A 37 19.03 5.39 -1.88
N LYS A 38 19.02 4.05 -2.01
CA LYS A 38 17.75 3.30 -2.12
C LYS A 38 16.99 3.41 -0.79
N PRO A 39 15.71 3.79 -0.79
CA PRO A 39 14.93 3.87 0.43
C PRO A 39 14.76 2.49 1.06
N LYS A 40 14.59 2.46 2.39
CA LYS A 40 14.09 1.25 3.05
C LYS A 40 12.60 1.11 2.72
N VAL A 41 12.19 -0.07 2.26
CA VAL A 41 10.80 -0.32 1.85
C VAL A 41 10.11 -1.23 2.87
N SER A 42 8.93 -0.82 3.33
CA SER A 42 8.06 -1.60 4.22
C SER A 42 6.66 -1.70 3.63
N GLU A 43 6.11 -2.91 3.52
CA GLU A 43 4.73 -3.13 3.09
C GLU A 43 3.78 -3.01 4.28
N PHE A 44 2.54 -2.58 4.03
CA PHE A 44 1.52 -2.49 5.06
C PHE A 44 0.12 -2.83 4.54
N ILE A 45 -0.72 -3.28 5.47
CA ILE A 45 -2.14 -3.57 5.27
C ILE A 45 -2.89 -2.95 6.45
N TRP A 46 -3.75 -1.98 6.19
CA TRP A 46 -4.55 -1.25 7.20
C TRP A 46 -6.04 -1.51 7.08
N SER A 47 -6.57 -1.73 5.87
CA SER A 47 -7.94 -2.19 5.66
C SER A 47 -7.95 -3.48 4.87
N THR A 48 -8.83 -4.39 5.28
CA THR A 48 -8.94 -5.76 4.76
C THR A 48 -10.23 -5.94 3.95
N GLY A 49 -10.72 -4.88 3.32
CA GLY A 49 -12.04 -4.81 2.64
C GLY A 49 -12.36 -5.95 1.66
N HIS A 50 -11.34 -6.70 1.22
CA HIS A 50 -11.49 -7.87 0.34
C HIS A 50 -11.14 -9.23 0.98
N GLY A 51 -11.05 -9.30 2.30
CA GLY A 51 -11.08 -10.55 3.08
C GLY A 51 -9.94 -11.53 2.80
N SER A 52 -8.82 -11.39 3.51
CA SER A 52 -7.92 -12.51 3.86
C SER A 52 -6.65 -12.07 4.59
N ALA A 53 -6.26 -10.81 4.47
CA ALA A 53 -5.05 -10.32 5.12
C ALA A 53 -5.30 -9.90 6.58
N ILE A 54 -4.33 -10.16 7.46
CA ILE A 54 -4.30 -9.60 8.81
C ILE A 54 -3.71 -8.19 8.71
N PRO A 55 -4.33 -7.15 9.30
CA PRO A 55 -3.74 -5.82 9.32
C PRO A 55 -2.33 -5.88 9.91
N THR A 56 -1.34 -5.33 9.20
CA THR A 56 0.04 -5.27 9.68
C THR A 56 0.20 -4.31 10.85
N GLY A 57 -0.78 -3.44 11.05
CA GLY A 57 -0.73 -2.38 12.04
C GLY A 57 0.21 -1.23 11.61
N PRO A 58 0.72 -0.47 12.59
CA PRO A 58 1.52 0.72 12.34
C PRO A 58 2.85 0.44 11.65
N VAL A 59 3.31 1.36 10.82
CA VAL A 59 4.60 1.25 10.13
C VAL A 59 5.66 2.09 10.86
N ARG A 60 6.78 1.48 11.24
CA ARG A 60 7.92 2.20 11.83
C ARG A 60 8.86 2.71 10.73
N THR A 61 9.17 4.00 10.78
CA THR A 61 10.09 4.69 9.85
C THR A 61 11.13 5.51 10.61
N SER A 62 12.07 6.09 9.89
CA SER A 62 13.07 7.02 10.40
C SER A 62 12.49 8.32 10.94
N ILE A 63 11.31 8.75 10.45
CA ILE A 63 10.68 10.01 10.85
C ILE A 63 9.58 9.83 11.89
N GLY A 64 9.28 8.58 12.27
CA GLY A 64 8.28 8.25 13.28
C GLY A 64 7.45 7.01 12.94
N ARG A 65 6.45 6.76 13.77
CA ARG A 65 5.45 5.70 13.59
C ARG A 65 4.28 6.25 12.79
N ILE A 66 3.93 5.56 11.71
CA ILE A 66 2.75 5.88 10.89
C ILE A 66 1.61 4.96 11.28
N ASP A 67 0.46 5.56 11.62
CA ASP A 67 -0.77 4.83 11.94
C ASP A 67 -1.93 5.30 11.03
N PRO A 68 -2.92 4.44 10.73
CA PRO A 68 -4.18 4.91 10.15
C PRO A 68 -4.95 5.79 11.14
N VAL A 69 -5.77 6.69 10.61
CA VAL A 69 -6.79 7.40 11.40
C VAL A 69 -8.07 6.58 11.41
N GLU A 70 -8.76 6.57 12.55
CA GLU A 70 -10.07 5.92 12.71
C GLU A 70 -11.17 7.00 12.81
N GLY A 71 -12.43 6.58 12.64
CA GLY A 71 -13.58 7.47 12.80
C GLY A 71 -13.77 8.42 11.62
N ARG A 72 -14.16 9.69 11.88
CA ARG A 72 -14.62 10.63 10.84
C ARG A 72 -13.53 11.07 9.85
N ASP A 73 -12.26 10.97 10.24
CA ASP A 73 -11.12 11.49 9.47
C ASP A 73 -10.30 10.39 8.80
N TYR A 74 -10.77 9.14 8.83
CA TYR A 74 -10.05 7.97 8.30
C TYR A 74 -9.65 8.06 6.82
N LYS A 75 -10.39 8.85 6.02
CA LYS A 75 -10.05 9.12 4.62
C LYS A 75 -9.14 10.33 4.41
N ARG A 76 -9.06 11.22 5.40
CA ARG A 76 -8.56 12.60 5.26
C ARG A 76 -7.23 12.82 5.94
N ALA A 77 -6.77 11.85 6.73
CA ALA A 77 -5.55 11.97 7.50
C ALA A 77 -4.93 10.59 7.77
N ILE A 78 -3.61 10.61 8.01
CA ILE A 78 -2.89 9.54 8.71
C ILE A 78 -2.33 10.11 10.03
N LYS A 79 -1.75 9.29 10.88
CA LYS A 79 -1.02 9.75 12.06
C LYS A 79 0.47 9.54 11.88
N LEU A 80 1.27 10.54 12.28
CA LEU A 80 2.70 10.44 12.48
C LEU A 80 2.99 10.67 13.97
N ASP A 81 3.52 9.66 14.66
CA ASP A 81 3.70 9.63 16.12
C ASP A 81 2.42 10.05 16.88
N GLY A 82 1.28 9.56 16.41
CA GLY A 82 -0.04 9.86 16.96
C GLY A 82 -0.62 11.22 16.58
N LYS A 83 0.14 12.10 15.92
CA LYS A 83 -0.33 13.41 15.45
C LYS A 83 -0.93 13.31 14.05
N PRO A 84 -2.08 13.94 13.77
CA PRO A 84 -2.68 13.88 12.45
C PRO A 84 -1.83 14.61 11.41
N VAL A 85 -1.60 13.96 10.27
CA VAL A 85 -1.08 14.54 9.03
C VAL A 85 -2.25 14.59 8.05
N LEU A 86 -2.71 15.79 7.72
CA LEU A 86 -3.82 15.97 6.79
C LEU A 86 -3.36 15.62 5.37
N LEU A 87 -4.17 14.81 4.68
CA LEU A 87 -3.95 14.47 3.29
C LEU A 87 -4.56 15.55 2.40
N PRO A 88 -3.95 15.82 1.24
CA PRO A 88 -4.52 16.74 0.28
C PRO A 88 -5.86 16.18 -0.26
N PRO A 89 -6.84 17.04 -0.62
CA PRO A 89 -8.19 16.61 -1.00
C PRO A 89 -8.24 15.52 -2.08
N GLU A 90 -7.39 15.62 -3.10
CA GLU A 90 -7.28 14.67 -4.19
C GLU A 90 -6.84 13.27 -3.76
N ALA A 91 -6.22 13.14 -2.59
CA ALA A 91 -5.77 11.88 -2.01
C ALA A 91 -6.74 11.31 -0.95
N HIS A 92 -7.88 11.97 -0.70
CA HIS A 92 -8.87 11.52 0.28
C HIS A 92 -9.46 10.16 -0.12
N SER A 93 -9.12 9.12 0.62
CA SER A 93 -9.42 7.75 0.22
C SER A 93 -9.36 6.79 1.40
N VAL A 94 -10.02 5.63 1.28
CA VAL A 94 -9.77 4.52 2.20
C VAL A 94 -8.41 3.92 1.87
N ILE A 95 -7.47 3.97 2.80
CA ILE A 95 -6.13 3.40 2.63
C ILE A 95 -6.17 1.92 3.01
N GLY A 96 -6.13 1.05 2.01
CA GLY A 96 -6.17 -0.40 2.22
C GLY A 96 -4.80 -1.00 2.49
N PHE A 97 -3.93 -0.90 1.50
CA PHE A 97 -2.63 -1.53 1.49
C PHE A 97 -1.66 -0.70 0.65
N GLY A 98 -0.38 -0.86 0.92
CA GLY A 98 0.64 -0.13 0.17
C GLY A 98 2.03 -0.38 0.68
N LYS A 99 2.93 0.54 0.35
CA LYS A 99 4.32 0.55 0.79
C LYS A 99 4.73 1.93 1.30
N VAL A 100 5.61 1.90 2.28
CA VAL A 100 6.34 3.06 2.75
C VAL A 100 7.77 2.97 2.25
N TYR A 101 8.21 4.02 1.57
CA TYR A 101 9.60 4.23 1.15
C TYR A 101 10.22 5.24 2.09
N ASP A 102 11.14 4.77 2.92
CA ASP A 102 11.82 5.55 3.95
C ASP A 102 13.15 6.09 3.40
N PHE A 103 13.21 7.41 3.23
CA PHE A 103 14.37 8.17 2.75
C PHE A 103 15.08 8.90 3.90
N LYS A 104 14.97 8.41 5.14
CA LYS A 104 15.57 8.96 6.36
C LYS A 104 14.95 10.28 6.87
N ASP A 105 14.87 11.31 6.04
CA ASP A 105 14.35 12.63 6.45
C ASP A 105 12.93 12.91 5.93
N ALA A 106 12.43 12.01 5.09
CA ALA A 106 11.08 11.98 4.59
C ALA A 106 10.70 10.55 4.19
N ILE A 107 9.42 10.33 4.03
CA ILE A 107 8.84 9.07 3.58
C ILE A 107 7.95 9.32 2.37
N ALA A 108 7.84 8.33 1.48
CA ALA A 108 6.76 8.29 0.50
C ALA A 108 5.83 7.12 0.84
N LEU A 109 4.54 7.42 1.01
CA LEU A 109 3.47 6.45 1.19
C LEU A 109 2.84 6.22 -0.18
N ALA A 110 3.11 5.07 -0.80
CA ALA A 110 2.49 4.66 -2.06
C ALA A 110 1.46 3.58 -1.80
N TYR A 111 0.21 3.78 -2.18
CA TYR A 111 -0.89 2.89 -1.82
C TYR A 111 -2.02 2.89 -2.85
N LEU A 112 -2.87 1.88 -2.76
CA LEU A 112 -4.17 1.90 -3.43
C LEU A 112 -5.22 2.47 -2.49
N GLY A 113 -5.89 3.51 -2.96
CA GLY A 113 -6.91 4.23 -2.21
C GLY A 113 -8.26 4.19 -2.90
N GLU A 114 -9.30 3.80 -2.17
CA GLU A 114 -10.68 3.93 -2.64
C GLU A 114 -11.18 5.35 -2.35
N ARG A 115 -11.10 6.22 -3.36
CA ARG A 115 -11.70 7.57 -3.31
C ARG A 115 -13.21 7.47 -3.52
N GLU A 116 -13.92 8.59 -3.35
CA GLU A 116 -15.39 8.63 -3.52
C GLU A 116 -15.82 8.42 -4.98
N GLU A 117 -14.99 8.87 -5.91
CA GLU A 117 -15.17 8.72 -7.36
C GLU A 117 -14.63 7.40 -7.92
N ASP A 118 -13.92 6.61 -7.12
CA ASP A 118 -13.39 5.31 -7.55
C ASP A 118 -14.40 4.19 -7.29
N SER A 119 -14.34 3.14 -8.12
CA SER A 119 -14.99 1.87 -7.76
C SER A 119 -14.01 1.00 -6.98
N SER A 120 -14.49 0.14 -6.08
CA SER A 120 -13.61 -0.76 -5.33
C SER A 120 -12.83 -1.74 -6.22
N ALA A 121 -13.31 -1.99 -7.45
CA ALA A 121 -12.59 -2.79 -8.44
C ALA A 121 -11.46 -2.01 -9.16
N ARG A 122 -11.46 -0.69 -9.06
CA ARG A 122 -10.48 0.21 -9.70
C ARG A 122 -10.10 1.32 -8.72
N PRO A 123 -9.36 1.01 -7.64
CA PRO A 123 -8.88 2.04 -6.72
C PRO A 123 -7.84 2.95 -7.41
N SER A 124 -7.74 4.19 -6.94
CA SER A 124 -6.66 5.09 -7.35
C SER A 124 -5.31 4.62 -6.83
N GLN A 125 -4.26 4.85 -7.63
CA GLN A 125 -2.89 4.74 -7.15
C GLN A 125 -2.47 6.10 -6.61
N ILE A 126 -2.09 6.15 -5.34
CA ILE A 126 -1.79 7.41 -4.64
C ILE A 126 -0.40 7.32 -4.06
N VAL A 127 0.37 8.41 -4.22
CA VAL A 127 1.65 8.60 -3.56
C VAL A 127 1.62 9.90 -2.79
N ILE A 128 2.01 9.86 -1.51
CA ILE A 128 2.11 11.05 -0.66
C ILE A 128 3.50 11.09 -0.03
N VAL A 129 4.21 12.20 -0.17
CA VAL A 129 5.50 12.42 0.45
C VAL A 129 5.36 13.27 1.70
N ILE A 130 5.83 12.75 2.83
CA ILE A 130 5.69 13.39 4.14
C ILE A 130 7.10 13.64 4.69
N ASN A 131 7.36 14.88 5.09
CA ASN A 131 8.62 15.24 5.73
C ASN A 131 8.59 14.93 7.25
N LYS A 132 9.76 15.01 7.88
CA LYS A 132 9.90 14.83 9.34
C LYS A 132 9.05 15.79 10.20
N ALA A 133 8.63 16.92 9.66
CA ALA A 133 7.74 17.85 10.35
C ALA A 133 6.26 17.41 10.33
N GLY A 134 5.94 16.30 9.66
CA GLY A 134 4.56 15.82 9.50
C GLY A 134 3.77 16.66 8.49
N SER A 135 4.44 17.30 7.53
CA SER A 135 3.81 18.01 6.42
C SER A 135 3.87 17.17 5.15
N VAL A 136 2.76 17.12 4.41
CA VAL A 136 2.76 16.63 3.03
C VAL A 136 3.50 17.65 2.18
N ILE A 137 4.57 17.22 1.52
CA ILE A 137 5.43 18.08 0.69
C ILE A 137 5.31 17.78 -0.80
N ASP A 138 4.74 16.63 -1.15
CA ASP A 138 4.44 16.25 -2.53
C ASP A 138 3.33 15.19 -2.53
N SER A 139 2.54 15.15 -3.59
CA SER A 139 1.50 14.14 -3.79
C SER A 139 1.19 13.93 -5.25
N GLU A 140 0.97 12.68 -5.62
CA GLU A 140 0.56 12.27 -6.95
C GLU A 140 -0.61 11.31 -6.83
N VAL A 141 -1.65 11.54 -7.64
CA VAL A 141 -2.82 10.68 -7.66
C VAL A 141 -3.12 10.30 -9.10
N LEU A 142 -3.06 9.00 -9.36
CA LEU A 142 -3.56 8.43 -10.59
C LEU A 142 -4.95 7.83 -10.35
N PRO A 143 -6.01 8.40 -10.96
CA PRO A 143 -7.37 7.89 -10.81
C PRO A 143 -7.48 6.44 -11.26
N GLY A 144 -8.34 5.64 -10.59
CA GLY A 144 -8.58 4.26 -11.00
C GLY A 144 -9.19 4.13 -12.41
N ALA A 145 -9.86 5.19 -12.87
CA ALA A 145 -10.40 5.33 -14.22
C ALA A 145 -9.36 5.65 -15.31
N ALA A 146 -8.09 5.92 -14.95
CA ALA A 146 -7.04 6.25 -15.90
C ALA A 146 -6.89 5.15 -16.98
N THR A 147 -6.74 5.57 -18.23
CA THR A 147 -6.60 4.67 -19.39
C THR A 147 -5.23 4.01 -19.45
N ASN A 148 -4.21 4.65 -18.88
CA ASN A 148 -2.89 4.09 -18.68
C ASN A 148 -2.67 3.88 -17.17
N PRO A 149 -2.47 2.64 -16.71
CA PRO A 149 -2.05 2.41 -15.34
C PRO A 149 -0.63 2.96 -15.20
N GLY A 150 -0.46 3.98 -14.37
CA GLY A 150 0.85 4.35 -13.85
C GLY A 150 1.44 3.17 -13.09
N SER A 151 2.74 3.24 -12.84
CA SER A 151 3.47 2.15 -12.18
C SER A 151 3.58 2.33 -10.66
N HIS A 152 2.86 3.29 -10.06
CA HIS A 152 2.95 3.62 -8.63
C HIS A 152 2.54 2.43 -7.75
N CYS A 153 1.50 1.73 -8.19
CA CYS A 153 0.97 0.52 -7.55
C CYS A 153 0.50 -0.47 -8.60
N LEU A 154 1.41 -1.33 -9.06
CA LEU A 154 1.11 -2.44 -9.95
C LEU A 154 0.52 -3.61 -9.14
N LEU A 155 -0.76 -3.88 -9.35
CA LEU A 155 -1.34 -5.17 -9.00
C LEU A 155 -0.77 -6.21 -9.98
N ILE A 156 0.13 -7.06 -9.50
CA ILE A 156 0.60 -8.21 -10.28
C ILE A 156 -0.43 -9.31 -10.05
N ASP A 157 -1.11 -9.72 -11.14
CA ASP A 157 -1.99 -10.90 -11.21
C ASP A 157 -1.18 -12.22 -11.16
#